data_AF-A0A1F5ZI91-F1
#
_entry.id   AF-A0A1F5ZI91-F1
#
_cell.length_a   1.000
_cell.length_b   1.000
_cell.length_c   1.000
_cell.angle_alpha   90.00
_cell.angle_beta   90.00
_cell.angle_gamma   90.00
#
_symmetry.space_group_name_H-M   'P 1'
#
loop_
_entity.id
_entity.type
_entity.pdbx_description
1 polymer ?
#
loop_
_entity_poly.entity_id
_entity_poly.type
_entity_poly.pdbx_seq_one_letter_code
_entity_poly.pdbx_strand_id
1 'polypeptide(L)'
;MPRKKKTVASKRHEMIDTKTEDILSTSGVVPSVGLPKDGIFSKKWVYIVLGIVLIAGGYLFFNKGLLVVAVVNGKPIFRWDLNRVVMSRFGSQTLESMISEALVDDVAKKEGVTVTQADITAKENEIVGSLGSNVKIDDLLKYQGMTKADFESQIRLQLSVEKILGKSITITDGDVEDFIAKNEATFTATDEAGMRSQAREALFSQKISEKLQPWFTQLKQKATISRFLQ
;
A
#
# COMPACT_ATOMS: atom_id res chain seq x y z
N MET A 1 40.00 21.83 -52.62
CA MET A 1 40.10 23.29 -52.88
C MET A 1 38.83 23.99 -52.40
N PRO A 2 38.90 25.02 -51.55
CA PRO A 2 37.76 25.70 -50.93
C PRO A 2 37.47 27.08 -51.56
N ARG A 3 36.20 27.51 -51.64
CA ARG A 3 35.78 28.91 -51.89
C ARG A 3 34.35 29.10 -51.34
N LYS A 4 33.94 30.18 -50.67
CA LYS A 4 34.57 31.44 -50.23
C LYS A 4 33.61 32.08 -49.21
N LYS A 5 34.14 32.61 -48.10
CA LYS A 5 33.51 33.67 -47.29
C LYS A 5 33.47 34.98 -48.09
N LYS A 6 32.42 35.80 -47.92
CA LYS A 6 32.49 37.26 -48.06
C LYS A 6 31.49 37.94 -47.12
N THR A 7 32.01 38.56 -46.07
CA THR A 7 31.53 39.80 -45.48
C THR A 7 31.85 40.98 -46.42
N VAL A 8 31.10 42.09 -46.35
CA VAL A 8 31.59 43.48 -46.15
C VAL A 8 30.39 44.46 -46.08
N ALA A 9 30.60 45.48 -45.24
CA ALA A 9 29.73 46.54 -44.74
C ALA A 9 29.38 47.70 -45.70
N SER A 10 28.48 48.56 -45.19
CA SER A 10 28.45 50.03 -45.31
C SER A 10 27.86 50.66 -46.57
N LYS A 11 26.79 51.48 -46.42
CA LYS A 11 26.87 52.96 -46.31
C LYS A 11 25.48 53.62 -46.50
N ARG A 12 25.19 54.61 -45.64
CA ARG A 12 24.03 55.53 -45.61
C ARG A 12 23.89 56.41 -46.87
N HIS A 13 22.68 56.93 -47.10
CA HIS A 13 22.26 58.31 -47.49
C HIS A 13 20.73 58.35 -47.20
N GLU A 14 20.17 58.99 -46.17
CA GLU A 14 20.03 60.43 -45.85
C GLU A 14 19.25 61.22 -46.91
N MET A 15 18.07 61.73 -46.54
CA MET A 15 17.38 63.00 -46.89
C MET A 15 15.90 62.87 -46.44
N ILE A 16 15.15 63.80 -45.83
CA ILE A 16 15.28 65.16 -45.30
C ILE A 16 14.09 65.36 -44.33
N ASP A 17 14.29 66.23 -43.34
CA ASP A 17 13.38 66.90 -42.40
C ASP A 17 11.87 66.94 -42.68
N THR A 18 11.05 66.87 -41.60
CA THR A 18 10.24 68.02 -41.13
C THR A 18 9.63 67.72 -39.74
N LYS A 19 10.16 68.39 -38.71
CA LYS A 19 9.47 68.96 -37.53
C LYS A 19 8.46 68.09 -36.77
N THR A 20 8.87 67.57 -35.61
CA THR A 20 7.94 67.29 -34.49
C THR A 20 8.69 67.50 -33.17
N GLU A 21 8.85 68.76 -32.78
CA GLU A 21 8.99 69.13 -31.38
C GLU A 21 7.63 69.62 -30.87
N ASP A 22 7.36 69.25 -29.62
CA ASP A 22 6.33 69.75 -28.71
C ASP A 22 4.86 69.44 -29.00
N ILE A 23 4.39 68.33 -28.42
CA ILE A 23 3.11 68.30 -27.70
C ILE A 23 3.18 67.33 -26.51
N LEU A 24 3.52 67.89 -25.35
CA LEU A 24 2.97 67.46 -24.06
C LEU A 24 1.45 67.71 -24.07
N SER A 25 0.71 66.79 -23.43
CA SER A 25 -0.69 66.89 -22.99
C SER A 25 -1.80 66.69 -24.03
N THR A 26 -2.31 65.45 -24.11
CA THR A 26 -3.75 65.10 -24.09
C THR A 26 -3.85 63.56 -24.04
N SER A 27 -4.19 62.99 -22.88
CA SER A 27 -5.52 62.45 -22.57
C SER A 27 -6.05 61.42 -23.57
N GLY A 28 -6.21 60.15 -23.15
CA GLY A 28 -7.07 59.21 -23.86
C GLY A 28 -6.67 57.74 -23.91
N VAL A 29 -6.83 57.04 -22.78
CA VAL A 29 -7.32 55.65 -22.65
C VAL A 29 -6.56 54.53 -23.41
N VAL A 30 -5.77 53.76 -22.66
CA VAL A 30 -5.57 52.32 -22.89
C VAL A 30 -6.10 51.62 -21.64
N PRO A 31 -7.04 50.65 -21.72
CA PRO A 31 -7.53 49.97 -20.54
C PRO A 31 -6.42 49.09 -19.99
N SER A 32 -5.85 49.50 -18.85
CA SER A 32 -5.06 48.61 -18.02
C SER A 32 -6.00 47.53 -17.51
N VAL A 33 -5.72 46.27 -17.86
CA VAL A 33 -6.27 45.12 -17.13
C VAL A 33 -5.82 45.32 -15.69
N GLY A 34 -6.76 45.75 -14.85
CA GLY A 34 -6.55 45.97 -13.44
C GLY A 34 -6.16 44.65 -12.80
N LEU A 35 -4.88 44.51 -12.47
CA LEU A 35 -4.48 43.61 -11.40
C LEU A 35 -5.26 44.05 -10.15
N PRO A 36 -6.02 43.16 -9.48
CA PRO A 36 -6.69 43.50 -8.24
C PRO A 36 -5.64 43.99 -7.25
N LYS A 37 -5.77 45.27 -6.90
CA LYS A 37 -4.84 46.04 -6.07
C LYS A 37 -5.54 46.35 -4.75
N ASP A 38 -5.87 45.30 -4.03
CA ASP A 38 -6.47 45.34 -2.71
C ASP A 38 -5.96 44.17 -1.86
N GLY A 39 -4.74 44.37 -1.35
CA GLY A 39 -4.35 44.05 0.02
C GLY A 39 -4.79 42.71 0.61
N ILE A 40 -4.40 41.58 -0.01
CA ILE A 40 -4.54 40.24 0.62
C ILE A 40 -3.67 40.13 1.89
N PHE A 41 -2.70 41.04 2.10
CA PHE A 41 -1.90 41.14 3.32
C PHE A 41 -2.47 42.16 4.31
N SER A 42 -3.66 41.90 4.86
CA SER A 42 -4.03 42.55 6.13
C SER A 42 -3.13 41.99 7.24
N LYS A 43 -2.70 42.82 8.20
CA LYS A 43 -1.89 42.36 9.35
C LYS A 43 -2.51 41.14 10.05
N LYS A 44 -3.84 41.03 10.02
CA LYS A 44 -4.62 39.89 10.51
C LYS A 44 -4.29 38.56 9.81
N TRP A 45 -4.10 38.56 8.49
CA TRP A 45 -3.68 37.36 7.74
C TRP A 45 -2.26 36.92 8.09
N VAL A 46 -1.36 37.88 8.34
CA VAL A 46 0.01 37.59 8.83
C VAL A 46 -0.05 36.94 10.21
N TYR A 47 -0.90 37.42 11.13
CA TYR A 47 -1.09 36.79 12.45
C TYR A 47 -1.76 35.41 12.36
N ILE A 48 -2.67 35.18 11.40
CA ILE A 48 -3.29 33.86 11.19
C ILE A 48 -2.25 32.86 10.67
N VAL A 49 -1.44 33.23 9.67
CA VAL A 49 -0.37 32.38 9.15
C VAL A 49 0.69 32.14 10.22
N LEU A 50 1.08 33.17 10.98
CA LEU A 50 2.00 33.03 12.11
C LEU A 50 1.43 32.11 13.20
N GLY A 51 0.12 32.22 13.50
CA GLY A 51 -0.58 31.34 14.43
C GLY A 51 -0.60 29.89 13.96
N ILE A 52 -0.87 29.62 12.67
CA ILE A 52 -0.81 28.27 12.09
C ILE A 52 0.62 27.72 12.12
N VAL A 53 1.62 28.54 11.84
CA VAL A 53 3.03 28.15 11.92
C VAL A 53 3.46 27.87 13.37
N LEU A 54 2.95 28.63 14.34
CA LEU A 54 3.20 28.38 15.77
C LEU A 54 2.45 27.15 16.28
N ILE A 55 1.25 26.87 15.79
CA ILE A 55 0.49 25.66 16.11
C ILE A 55 1.13 24.43 15.47
N ALA A 56 1.54 24.51 14.20
CA ALA A 56 2.26 23.44 13.50
C ALA A 56 3.66 23.22 14.09
N GLY A 57 4.36 24.30 14.44
CA GLY A 57 5.66 24.27 15.11
C GLY A 57 5.57 23.73 16.53
N GLY A 58 4.53 24.12 17.29
CA GLY A 58 4.20 23.56 18.59
C GLY A 58 3.82 22.08 18.48
N TYR A 59 3.01 21.72 17.50
CA TYR A 59 2.63 20.32 17.22
C TYR A 59 3.85 19.47 16.87
N LEU A 60 4.78 19.96 16.05
CA LEU A 60 6.06 19.31 15.76
C LEU A 60 6.98 19.25 16.99
N PHE A 61 6.94 20.26 17.85
CA PHE A 61 7.75 20.31 19.07
C PHE A 61 7.23 19.36 20.16
N PHE A 62 5.91 19.16 20.27
CA PHE A 62 5.30 18.16 21.15
C PHE A 62 5.39 16.74 20.57
N ASN A 63 5.33 16.58 19.24
CA ASN A 63 5.52 15.29 18.56
C ASN A 63 6.94 15.10 18.02
N LYS A 64 7.97 15.18 18.88
CA LYS A 64 9.38 14.95 18.48
C LYS A 64 9.64 13.60 17.80
N GLY A 65 8.80 12.59 18.09
CA GLY A 65 8.83 11.26 17.45
C GLY A 65 8.43 11.22 15.97
N LEU A 66 7.87 12.29 15.41
CA LEU A 66 7.49 12.35 14.00
C LEU A 66 8.71 12.55 13.07
N LEU A 67 9.76 13.22 13.54
CA LEU A 67 10.97 13.49 12.74
C LEU A 67 12.17 12.68 13.23
N VAL A 68 12.35 12.56 14.54
CA VAL A 68 13.50 11.86 15.15
C VAL A 68 12.99 10.65 15.93
N VAL A 69 13.42 9.45 15.51
CA VAL A 69 12.97 8.19 16.11
C VAL A 69 13.85 7.80 17.30
N ALA A 70 15.14 8.13 17.25
CA ALA A 70 16.09 7.88 18.33
C ALA A 70 17.25 8.88 18.28
N VAL A 71 17.98 9.03 19.39
CA VAL A 71 19.25 9.77 19.44
C VAL A 71 20.31 8.86 20.06
N VAL A 72 21.41 8.62 19.34
CA VAL A 72 22.52 7.78 19.81
C VAL A 72 23.77 8.64 19.94
N ASN A 73 24.29 8.80 21.17
CA ASN A 73 25.48 9.62 21.45
C ASN A 73 25.38 11.04 20.86
N GLY A 74 24.22 11.68 20.99
CA GLY A 74 23.97 13.02 20.43
C GLY A 74 23.71 13.08 18.93
N LYS A 75 23.76 11.96 18.20
CA LYS A 75 23.39 11.88 16.77
C LYS A 75 21.92 11.45 16.62
N PRO A 76 21.03 12.30 16.09
CA PRO A 76 19.65 11.90 15.84
C PRO A 76 19.55 10.92 14.66
N ILE A 77 18.70 9.91 14.82
CA ILE A 77 18.26 9.01 13.75
C ILE A 77 16.88 9.50 13.31
N PHE A 78 16.81 9.93 12.06
CA PHE A 78 15.58 10.45 11.50
C PHE A 78 14.66 9.35 10.97
N ARG A 79 13.36 9.62 11.00
CA ARG A 79 12.34 8.66 10.57
C ARG A 79 12.43 8.30 9.09
N TRP A 80 12.83 9.24 8.23
CA TRP A 80 13.04 8.95 6.81
C TRP A 80 14.23 8.03 6.56
N ASP A 81 15.30 8.13 7.36
CA ASP A 81 16.48 7.27 7.22
C ASP A 81 16.14 5.85 7.65
N LEU A 82 15.44 5.70 8.79
CA LEU A 82 14.89 4.42 9.21
C LEU A 82 13.96 3.83 8.14
N ASN A 83 12.99 4.62 7.65
CA ASN A 83 12.02 4.15 6.67
C ASN A 83 12.68 3.79 5.33
N ARG A 84 13.73 4.51 4.91
CA ARG A 84 14.51 4.16 3.72
C ARG A 84 15.18 2.80 3.87
N VAL A 85 15.78 2.52 5.03
CA VAL A 85 16.42 1.22 5.30
C VAL A 85 15.39 0.11 5.39
N VAL A 86 14.26 0.33 6.06
CA VAL A 86 13.16 -0.63 6.14
C VAL A 86 12.57 -0.91 4.75
N MET A 87 12.29 0.13 3.97
CA MET A 87 11.77 0.00 2.61
C MET A 87 12.76 -0.72 1.69
N SER A 88 14.06 -0.41 1.80
CA SER A 88 15.10 -1.09 1.00
C SER A 88 15.26 -2.56 1.36
N ARG A 89 15.03 -2.96 2.62
CA ARG A 89 15.22 -4.35 3.08
C ARG A 89 13.96 -5.19 2.97
N PHE A 90 12.80 -4.62 3.30
CA PHE A 90 11.54 -5.33 3.45
C PHE A 90 10.45 -4.81 2.50
N GLY A 91 10.60 -3.62 1.92
CA GLY A 91 9.55 -2.95 1.15
C GLY A 91 9.05 -3.75 -0.05
N SER A 92 9.95 -4.38 -0.82
CA SER A 92 9.56 -5.21 -1.96
C SER A 92 8.74 -6.44 -1.53
N GLN A 93 9.21 -7.17 -0.51
CA GLN A 93 8.50 -8.34 0.02
C GLN A 93 7.16 -7.97 0.65
N THR A 94 7.12 -6.89 1.45
CA THR A 94 5.89 -6.39 2.05
C THR A 94 4.91 -5.95 0.96
N LEU A 95 5.37 -5.24 -0.08
CA LEU A 95 4.52 -4.84 -1.20
C LEU A 95 3.96 -6.05 -1.95
N GLU A 96 4.77 -7.09 -2.20
CA GLU A 96 4.27 -8.34 -2.81
C GLU A 96 3.18 -9.00 -1.96
N SER A 97 3.36 -9.03 -0.64
CA SER A 97 2.36 -9.57 0.29
C SER A 97 1.06 -8.77 0.21
N MET A 98 1.14 -7.44 0.26
CA MET A 98 -0.03 -6.56 0.19
C MET A 98 -0.75 -6.64 -1.15
N ILE A 99 -0.01 -6.77 -2.26
CA ILE A 99 -0.61 -7.01 -3.58
C ILE A 99 -1.36 -8.34 -3.56
N SER A 100 -0.74 -9.39 -3.03
CA SER A 100 -1.36 -10.72 -2.98
C SER A 100 -2.65 -10.70 -2.14
N GLU A 101 -2.63 -10.06 -0.97
CA GLU A 101 -3.80 -9.86 -0.11
C GLU A 101 -4.92 -9.10 -0.83
N ALA A 102 -4.60 -7.96 -1.47
CA ALA A 102 -5.57 -7.18 -2.24
C ALA A 102 -6.20 -7.98 -3.40
N LEU A 103 -5.42 -8.82 -4.08
CA LEU A 103 -5.93 -9.69 -5.14
C LEU A 103 -6.90 -10.74 -4.60
N VAL A 104 -6.60 -11.34 -3.44
CA VAL A 104 -7.51 -12.30 -2.80
C VAL A 104 -8.81 -11.60 -2.40
N ASP A 105 -8.73 -10.43 -1.78
CA ASP A 105 -9.90 -9.65 -1.37
C ASP A 105 -10.80 -9.30 -2.55
N ASP A 106 -10.21 -8.93 -3.69
CA ASP A 106 -10.95 -8.63 -4.91
C ASP A 106 -11.68 -9.87 -5.46
N VAL A 107 -11.03 -11.04 -5.42
CA VAL A 107 -11.67 -12.30 -5.83
C VAL A 107 -12.76 -12.71 -4.86
N ALA A 108 -12.53 -12.58 -3.55
CA ALA A 108 -13.50 -12.90 -2.53
C ALA A 108 -14.78 -12.07 -2.71
N LYS A 109 -14.64 -10.77 -2.99
CA LYS A 109 -15.77 -9.89 -3.32
C LYS A 109 -16.48 -10.32 -4.62
N LYS A 110 -15.73 -10.65 -5.67
CA LYS A 110 -16.31 -11.10 -6.96
C LYS A 110 -17.07 -12.41 -6.86
N GLU A 111 -16.58 -13.35 -6.07
CA GLU A 111 -17.20 -14.66 -5.86
C GLU A 111 -18.25 -14.68 -4.73
N GLY A 112 -18.52 -13.52 -4.12
CA GLY A 112 -19.46 -13.39 -3.00
C GLY A 112 -19.02 -14.16 -1.75
N VAL A 113 -17.73 -14.45 -1.60
CA VAL A 113 -17.18 -15.08 -0.41
C VAL A 113 -17.08 -14.03 0.69
N THR A 114 -17.91 -14.18 1.72
CA THR A 114 -17.85 -13.34 2.92
C THR A 114 -17.37 -14.17 4.11
N VAL A 115 -16.35 -13.68 4.79
CA VAL A 115 -15.91 -14.22 6.08
C VAL A 115 -16.61 -13.42 7.18
N THR A 116 -17.40 -14.11 7.99
CA THR A 116 -18.14 -13.48 9.09
C THR A 116 -17.24 -13.34 10.32
N GLN A 117 -17.61 -12.46 11.25
CA GLN A 117 -16.87 -12.35 12.52
C GLN A 117 -16.92 -13.67 13.31
N ALA A 118 -18.02 -14.42 13.20
CA ALA A 118 -18.15 -15.72 13.85
C ALA A 118 -17.10 -16.71 13.33
N ASP A 119 -16.84 -16.73 12.01
CA ASP A 119 -15.80 -17.57 11.42
C ASP A 119 -14.41 -17.19 11.95
N ILE A 120 -14.14 -15.89 12.09
CA ILE A 120 -12.86 -15.39 12.61
C ILE A 120 -12.67 -15.81 14.07
N THR A 121 -13.68 -15.62 14.91
CA THR A 121 -13.62 -16.02 16.32
C THR A 121 -13.51 -17.53 16.49
N ALA A 122 -14.17 -18.33 15.63
CA ALA A 122 -14.02 -19.78 15.64
C ALA A 122 -12.58 -20.20 15.33
N LYS A 123 -11.96 -19.61 14.31
CA LYS A 123 -10.57 -19.89 13.93
C LYS A 123 -9.57 -19.37 14.97
N GLU A 124 -9.83 -18.21 15.56
CA GLU A 124 -9.05 -17.67 16.69
C GLU A 124 -9.05 -18.65 17.86
N ASN A 125 -10.21 -19.18 18.24
CA ASN A 125 -10.32 -20.16 19.32
C ASN A 125 -9.62 -21.48 19.00
N GLU A 126 -9.68 -21.94 17.75
CA GLU A 126 -8.94 -23.12 17.28
C GLU A 126 -7.43 -22.93 17.42
N ILE A 127 -6.91 -21.78 16.95
CA ILE A 127 -5.48 -21.44 17.05
C ILE A 127 -5.07 -21.34 18.52
N VAL A 128 -5.84 -20.64 19.36
CA VAL A 128 -5.56 -20.53 20.80
C VAL A 128 -5.59 -21.89 21.48
N GLY A 129 -6.52 -22.76 21.11
CA GLY A 129 -6.58 -24.14 21.59
C GLY A 129 -5.33 -24.94 21.25
N SER A 130 -4.74 -24.71 20.07
CA SER A 130 -3.51 -25.38 19.62
C SER A 130 -2.24 -24.90 20.35
N LEU A 131 -2.23 -23.66 20.85
CA LEU A 131 -1.08 -23.06 21.55
C LEU A 131 -0.96 -23.54 23.02
N GLY A 132 -2.00 -24.19 23.55
CA GLY A 132 -2.05 -24.74 24.90
C GLY A 132 -2.73 -23.81 25.92
N SER A 133 -3.39 -24.41 26.92
CA SER A 133 -4.31 -23.73 27.87
C SER A 133 -3.70 -22.57 28.68
N ASN A 134 -2.37 -22.46 28.74
CA ASN A 134 -1.67 -21.44 29.51
C ASN A 134 -1.15 -20.27 28.65
N VAL A 135 -1.27 -20.35 27.32
CA VAL A 135 -0.76 -19.30 26.41
C VAL A 135 -1.88 -18.30 26.10
N LYS A 136 -1.66 -17.04 26.44
CA LYS A 136 -2.57 -15.95 26.06
C LYS A 136 -2.16 -15.39 24.71
N ILE A 137 -3.12 -15.36 23.77
CA ILE A 137 -2.89 -14.80 22.43
C ILE A 137 -2.40 -13.36 22.50
N ASP A 138 -2.96 -12.52 23.39
CA ASP A 138 -2.57 -11.12 23.55
C ASP A 138 -1.09 -10.94 23.89
N ASP A 139 -0.53 -11.84 24.71
CA ASP A 139 0.88 -11.78 25.10
C ASP A 139 1.79 -12.23 23.95
N LEU A 140 1.35 -13.23 23.17
CA LEU A 140 2.04 -13.66 21.96
C LEU A 140 2.04 -12.57 20.88
N LEU A 141 0.88 -11.93 20.66
CA LEU A 141 0.74 -10.82 19.71
C LEU A 141 1.64 -9.65 20.09
N LYS A 142 1.67 -9.27 21.38
CA LYS A 142 2.59 -8.24 21.88
C LYS A 142 4.05 -8.60 21.66
N TYR A 143 4.43 -9.86 21.94
CA TYR A 143 5.79 -10.34 21.73
C TYR A 143 6.20 -10.26 20.25
N GLN A 144 5.28 -10.57 19.34
CA GLN A 144 5.49 -10.47 17.89
C GLN A 144 5.38 -9.03 17.35
N GLY A 145 4.99 -8.05 18.19
CA GLY A 145 4.75 -6.68 17.76
C GLY A 145 3.52 -6.54 16.86
N MET A 146 2.56 -7.45 16.97
CA MET A 146 1.36 -7.54 16.15
C MET A 146 0.13 -7.07 16.94
N THR A 147 -0.82 -6.40 16.28
CA THR A 147 -2.09 -6.04 16.90
C THR A 147 -3.13 -7.15 16.71
N LYS A 148 -4.20 -7.12 17.53
CA LYS A 148 -5.33 -8.03 17.33
C LYS A 148 -5.97 -7.85 15.94
N ALA A 149 -6.05 -6.61 15.45
CA ALA A 149 -6.59 -6.32 14.13
C ALA A 149 -5.75 -6.97 13.01
N ASP A 150 -4.42 -6.94 13.13
CA ASP A 150 -3.52 -7.59 12.17
C ASP A 150 -3.73 -9.11 12.18
N PHE A 151 -3.91 -9.70 13.37
CA PHE A 151 -4.20 -11.13 13.52
C PHE A 151 -5.55 -11.51 12.89
N GLU A 152 -6.61 -10.75 13.17
CA GLU A 152 -7.92 -10.95 12.57
C GLU A 152 -7.89 -10.78 11.03
N SER A 153 -7.07 -9.86 10.50
CA SER A 153 -6.87 -9.70 9.05
C SER A 153 -6.22 -10.93 8.43
N GLN A 154 -5.20 -11.50 9.09
CA GLN A 154 -4.55 -12.73 8.61
C GLN A 154 -5.50 -13.93 8.61
N ILE A 155 -6.30 -14.08 9.68
CA ILE A 155 -7.34 -15.12 9.73
C ILE A 155 -8.36 -14.92 8.61
N ARG A 156 -8.82 -13.69 8.39
CA ARG A 156 -9.75 -13.35 7.32
C ARG A 156 -9.18 -13.71 5.95
N LEU A 157 -7.92 -13.37 5.69
CA LEU A 157 -7.24 -13.71 4.44
C LEU A 157 -7.18 -15.23 4.26
N GLN A 158 -6.74 -15.97 5.27
CA GLN A 158 -6.67 -17.43 5.23
C GLN A 158 -8.04 -18.06 4.93
N LEU A 159 -9.08 -17.69 5.69
CA LEU A 159 -10.43 -18.21 5.50
C LEU A 159 -11.00 -17.85 4.11
N SER A 160 -10.64 -16.67 3.58
CA SER A 160 -11.06 -16.26 2.24
C SER A 160 -10.44 -17.14 1.18
N VAL A 161 -9.13 -17.39 1.26
CA VAL A 161 -8.42 -18.30 0.35
C VAL A 161 -8.99 -19.71 0.42
N GLU A 162 -9.19 -20.26 1.62
CA GLU A 162 -9.75 -21.60 1.83
C GLU A 162 -11.16 -21.72 1.23
N LYS A 163 -12.03 -20.73 1.45
CA LYS A 163 -13.39 -20.71 0.89
C LYS A 163 -13.39 -20.56 -0.64
N ILE A 164 -12.52 -19.73 -1.21
CA ILE A 164 -12.42 -19.55 -2.67
C ILE A 164 -11.92 -20.83 -3.33
N LEU A 165 -10.77 -21.36 -2.86
CA LEU A 165 -10.18 -22.56 -3.44
C LEU A 165 -11.06 -23.79 -3.18
N GLY A 166 -11.70 -23.86 -2.02
CA GLY A 166 -12.59 -24.94 -1.64
C GLY A 166 -13.77 -25.12 -2.60
N LYS A 167 -14.33 -24.03 -3.14
CA LYS A 167 -15.39 -24.10 -4.18
C LYS A 167 -14.93 -24.81 -5.45
N SER A 168 -13.63 -24.78 -5.75
CA SER A 168 -13.04 -25.41 -6.95
C SER A 168 -12.52 -26.84 -6.71
N ILE A 169 -12.58 -27.34 -5.48
CA ILE A 169 -12.04 -28.63 -5.08
C ILE A 169 -13.18 -29.63 -4.95
N THR A 170 -13.22 -30.60 -5.85
CA THR A 170 -14.09 -31.78 -5.73
C THR A 170 -13.26 -32.93 -5.16
N ILE A 171 -13.72 -33.52 -4.06
CA ILE A 171 -13.14 -34.74 -3.46
C ILE A 171 -14.11 -35.87 -3.72
N THR A 172 -13.66 -36.90 -4.42
CA THR A 172 -14.48 -38.08 -4.70
C THR A 172 -14.36 -39.09 -3.58
N ASP A 173 -15.33 -39.99 -3.44
CA ASP A 173 -15.27 -41.04 -2.42
C ASP A 173 -14.12 -42.03 -2.68
N GLY A 174 -13.77 -42.26 -3.95
CA GLY A 174 -12.58 -43.03 -4.32
C GLY A 174 -11.27 -42.40 -3.86
N ASP A 175 -11.13 -41.06 -3.97
CA ASP A 175 -9.95 -40.36 -3.44
C ASP A 175 -9.80 -40.59 -1.92
N VAL A 176 -10.92 -40.62 -1.19
CA VAL A 176 -10.96 -40.79 0.26
C VAL A 176 -10.57 -42.22 0.64
N GLU A 177 -11.10 -43.23 -0.06
CA GLU A 177 -10.76 -44.64 0.17
C GLU A 177 -9.28 -44.91 -0.09
N ASP A 178 -8.76 -44.40 -1.20
CA ASP A 178 -7.33 -44.51 -1.55
C ASP A 178 -6.44 -43.84 -0.50
N PHE A 179 -6.87 -42.68 0.03
CA PHE A 179 -6.11 -41.97 1.05
C PHE A 179 -6.12 -42.73 2.38
N ILE A 180 -7.26 -43.31 2.77
CA ILE A 180 -7.36 -44.14 3.98
C ILE A 180 -6.44 -45.35 3.84
N ALA A 181 -6.57 -46.12 2.76
CA ALA A 181 -5.78 -47.34 2.53
C ALA A 181 -4.25 -47.08 2.52
N LYS A 182 -3.81 -45.91 2.07
CA LYS A 182 -2.38 -45.54 2.04
C LYS A 182 -1.86 -44.97 3.36
N ASN A 183 -2.74 -44.47 4.23
CA ASN A 183 -2.35 -43.72 5.43
C ASN A 183 -2.99 -44.27 6.71
N GLU A 184 -3.43 -45.54 6.73
CA GLU A 184 -4.19 -46.15 7.83
C GLU A 184 -3.59 -45.92 9.22
N ALA A 185 -2.25 -45.92 9.34
CA ALA A 185 -1.54 -45.72 10.60
C ALA A 185 -1.56 -44.27 11.15
N THR A 186 -2.07 -43.30 10.38
CA THR A 186 -2.07 -41.88 10.75
C THR A 186 -3.41 -41.37 11.28
N PHE A 187 -4.48 -42.16 11.15
CA PHE A 187 -5.79 -41.76 11.63
C PHE A 187 -5.91 -41.91 13.14
N THR A 188 -6.54 -40.93 13.77
CA THR A 188 -6.81 -40.92 15.21
C THR A 188 -8.23 -41.38 15.53
N ALA A 189 -9.14 -41.31 14.55
CA ALA A 189 -10.50 -41.82 14.66
C ALA A 189 -10.52 -43.35 14.57
N THR A 190 -11.33 -43.99 15.41
CA THR A 190 -11.51 -45.45 15.44
C THR A 190 -12.74 -45.90 14.63
N ASP A 191 -13.62 -44.97 14.26
CA ASP A 191 -14.82 -45.23 13.46
C ASP A 191 -14.63 -44.83 11.99
N GLU A 192 -15.34 -45.54 11.09
CA GLU A 192 -15.23 -45.37 9.64
C GLU A 192 -15.64 -43.96 9.17
N ALA A 193 -16.63 -43.35 9.83
CA ALA A 193 -17.10 -42.01 9.49
C ALA A 193 -16.05 -40.93 9.87
N GLY A 194 -15.45 -41.06 11.04
CA GLY A 194 -14.36 -40.21 11.52
C GLY A 194 -13.11 -40.32 10.65
N MET A 195 -12.72 -41.53 10.26
CA MET A 195 -11.60 -41.74 9.31
C MET A 195 -11.88 -41.08 7.95
N ARG A 196 -13.08 -41.23 7.40
CA ARG A 196 -13.47 -40.55 6.15
C ARG A 196 -13.46 -39.02 6.28
N SER A 197 -13.90 -38.48 7.42
CA SER A 197 -13.86 -37.03 7.66
C SER A 197 -12.42 -36.51 7.72
N GLN A 198 -11.56 -37.16 8.50
CA GLN A 198 -10.15 -36.81 8.62
C GLN A 198 -9.42 -36.93 7.28
N ALA A 199 -9.68 -38.00 6.53
CA ALA A 199 -9.14 -38.20 5.19
C ALA A 199 -9.60 -37.09 4.23
N ARG A 200 -10.88 -36.70 4.27
CA ARG A 200 -11.41 -35.63 3.44
C ARG A 200 -10.77 -34.28 3.78
N GLU A 201 -10.58 -33.96 5.06
CA GLU A 201 -9.91 -32.73 5.50
C GLU A 201 -8.43 -32.69 5.13
N ALA A 202 -7.72 -33.82 5.27
CA ALA A 202 -6.33 -33.97 4.85
C ALA A 202 -6.19 -33.81 3.33
N LEU A 203 -7.04 -34.47 2.54
CA LEU A 203 -7.09 -34.33 1.09
C LEU A 203 -7.48 -32.92 0.65
N PHE A 204 -8.40 -32.28 1.37
CA PHE A 204 -8.78 -30.89 1.11
C PHE A 204 -7.60 -29.96 1.29
N SER A 205 -6.89 -30.08 2.42
CA SER A 205 -5.68 -29.32 2.72
C SER A 205 -4.58 -29.57 1.69
N GLN A 206 -4.41 -30.82 1.25
CA GLN A 206 -3.47 -31.20 0.20
C GLN A 206 -3.83 -30.54 -1.13
N LYS A 207 -5.08 -30.68 -1.58
CA LYS A 207 -5.55 -30.09 -2.85
C LYS A 207 -5.49 -28.56 -2.83
N ILE A 208 -5.75 -27.92 -1.69
CA ILE A 208 -5.53 -26.47 -1.53
C ILE A 208 -4.05 -26.15 -1.77
N SER A 209 -3.14 -26.82 -1.07
CA SER A 209 -1.69 -26.58 -1.19
C SER A 209 -1.21 -26.72 -2.64
N GLU A 210 -1.67 -27.75 -3.35
CA GLU A 210 -1.37 -27.99 -4.76
C GLU A 210 -1.93 -26.90 -5.69
N LYS A 211 -3.16 -26.42 -5.43
CA LYS A 211 -3.82 -25.40 -6.26
C LYS A 211 -3.44 -23.96 -5.90
N LEU A 212 -2.89 -23.72 -4.71
CA LEU A 212 -2.64 -22.38 -4.18
C LEU A 212 -1.67 -21.58 -5.05
N GLN A 213 -0.49 -22.15 -5.33
CA GLN A 213 0.54 -21.52 -6.15
C GLN A 213 0.08 -21.20 -7.59
N PRO A 214 -0.49 -22.15 -8.35
CA PRO A 214 -0.98 -21.85 -9.70
C PRO A 214 -2.14 -20.86 -9.68
N TRP A 215 -3.03 -20.93 -8.70
CA TRP A 215 -4.13 -19.96 -8.56
C TRP A 215 -3.60 -18.53 -8.33
N PHE A 216 -2.68 -18.33 -7.39
CA PHE A 216 -2.04 -17.03 -7.17
C PHE A 216 -1.31 -16.52 -8.42
N THR A 217 -0.63 -17.41 -9.15
CA THR A 217 0.04 -17.05 -10.40
C THR A 217 -0.97 -16.54 -11.43
N GLN A 218 -2.11 -17.22 -11.58
CA GLN A 218 -3.18 -16.79 -12.48
C GLN A 218 -3.80 -15.46 -12.05
N LEU A 219 -3.99 -15.24 -10.74
CA LEU A 219 -4.49 -13.96 -10.22
C LEU A 219 -3.54 -12.82 -10.56
N LYS A 220 -2.23 -13.01 -10.32
CA LYS A 220 -1.21 -12.01 -10.64
C LYS A 220 -1.13 -11.71 -12.14
N GLN A 221 -1.27 -12.72 -13.00
CA GLN A 221 -1.26 -12.54 -14.46
C GLN A 221 -2.49 -11.82 -14.99
N LYS A 222 -3.66 -12.07 -14.40
CA LYS A 222 -4.93 -11.42 -14.79
C LYS A 222 -5.08 -10.01 -14.22
N ALA A 223 -4.33 -9.68 -13.18
CA ALA A 223 -4.38 -8.39 -12.52
C ALA A 223 -3.54 -7.33 -13.22
N THR A 224 -4.04 -6.10 -13.23
CA THR A 224 -3.27 -4.93 -13.66
C THR A 224 -2.54 -4.34 -12.47
N ILE A 225 -1.23 -4.59 -12.37
CA ILE A 225 -0.40 -4.15 -11.23
C ILE A 225 0.52 -3.00 -11.70
N SER A 226 0.25 -1.78 -11.25
CA SER A 226 1.12 -0.63 -11.47
C SER A 226 2.07 -0.45 -10.28
N ARG A 227 3.38 -0.57 -10.51
CA ARG A 227 4.42 -0.47 -9.48
C ARG A 227 5.09 0.90 -9.53
N PHE A 228 5.11 1.57 -8.39
CA PHE A 228 5.79 2.86 -8.21
C PHE A 228 6.95 2.79 -7.22
N LEU A 229 7.11 1.66 -6.54
CA LEU A 229 8.25 1.37 -5.69
C LEU A 229 9.37 0.78 -6.56
N GLN A 230 10.50 1.50 -6.64
CA GLN A 230 11.72 1.09 -7.35
C GLN A 230 12.60 0.20 -6.50
#